data_AF-A0A7X0J9G7-F1
#
_entry.id   AF-A0A7X0J9G7-F1
#
_cell.length_a   1.000
_cell.length_b   1.000
_cell.length_c   1.000
_cell.angle_alpha   90.00
_cell.angle_beta   90.00
_cell.angle_gamma   90.00
#
_symmetry.space_group_name_H-M   'P 1'
#
loop_
_entity.id
_entity.type
_entity.pdbx_description
1 polymer ?
#
loop_
_entity_poly.entity_id
_entity_poly.type
_entity_poly.pdbx_seq_one_letter_code
_entity_poly.pdbx_strand_id
1 'polypeptide(L)'
;MSIPPLLSRLRLPVIGSPLFIISNPDLVIAQCKAGIVGSFPALNARPAAMLDEWLHRITEELAAYDRAHPDAPAAPFAVNQIVHKSNDRLEADLAVCAKWKVPITITSLGAREELNQAVHAWGGVTLHDVIDDRFARKAIEKGADGLIAVAAGAGGHAGRLSPFALVQEIRSWFAGPLALSGAIASGDAVLATQAMGADFAYIGSAFIATDEANADARYKQAIVDGRAADIVYSDLFTGVHGNYLRASIVAAGLDPDDLPQGDLKTMSFASGGAAKAWRDIWGSGQGIGAIDTVVPVAARVAQLAEEYRAARARLLGRKRPGRPVTGPLSRKWIES
;
A
#
# COMPACT_ATOMS: atom_id res chain seq x y z
N MET A 1 10.47 19.54 -2.61
CA MET A 1 9.47 19.47 -3.69
C MET A 1 8.10 19.49 -3.05
N SER A 2 7.15 20.27 -3.55
CA SER A 2 5.77 20.28 -3.04
C SER A 2 5.01 19.02 -3.45
N ILE A 3 3.96 18.67 -2.71
CA ILE A 3 3.01 17.61 -3.12
C ILE A 3 2.51 17.91 -4.55
N PRO A 4 2.61 16.94 -5.50
CA PRO A 4 2.09 17.10 -6.85
C PRO A 4 0.62 17.53 -6.84
N PRO A 5 0.20 18.47 -7.72
CA PRO A 5 -1.19 18.93 -7.77
C PRO A 5 -2.23 17.80 -7.88
N LEU A 6 -1.89 16.72 -8.60
CA LEU A 6 -2.75 15.54 -8.75
C LEU A 6 -3.06 14.82 -7.43
N LEU A 7 -2.19 14.95 -6.42
CA LEU A 7 -2.37 14.35 -5.09
C LEU A 7 -2.99 15.32 -4.06
N SER A 8 -3.29 16.56 -4.45
CA SER A 8 -3.77 17.60 -3.53
C SER A 8 -5.29 17.59 -3.29
N ARG A 9 -6.06 16.87 -4.12
CA ARG A 9 -7.53 16.91 -4.15
C ARG A 9 -8.21 15.61 -3.70
N LEU A 10 -7.50 14.77 -2.95
CA LEU A 10 -8.06 13.53 -2.45
C LEU A 10 -9.07 13.81 -1.32
N ARG A 11 -10.14 13.01 -1.25
CA ARG A 11 -11.10 13.02 -0.13
C ARG A 11 -10.41 12.64 1.18
N LEU A 12 -9.47 11.70 1.11
CA LEU A 12 -8.55 11.34 2.18
C LEU A 12 -7.14 11.21 1.61
N PRO A 13 -6.10 11.53 2.40
CA PRO A 13 -4.70 11.36 2.01
C PRO A 13 -4.32 9.87 2.03
N VAL A 14 -4.94 9.08 1.15
CA VAL A 14 -4.82 7.62 1.09
C VAL A 14 -4.50 7.21 -0.35
N ILE A 15 -3.57 6.28 -0.46
CA ILE A 15 -3.27 5.53 -1.66
C ILE A 15 -3.59 4.06 -1.34
N GLY A 16 -4.52 3.47 -2.08
CA GLY A 16 -4.74 2.03 -2.06
C GLY A 16 -3.52 1.35 -2.69
N SER A 17 -2.82 0.52 -1.93
CA SER A 17 -1.59 -0.12 -2.39
C SER A 17 -1.88 -1.10 -3.54
N PRO A 18 -0.94 -1.30 -4.48
CA PRO A 18 -1.07 -2.24 -5.57
C PRO A 18 -0.90 -3.66 -5.01
N LEU A 19 -1.95 -4.46 -5.07
CA LEU A 19 -1.99 -5.80 -4.50
C LEU A 19 -1.86 -6.83 -5.63
N PHE A 20 -0.82 -7.66 -5.58
CA PHE A 20 -0.58 -8.68 -6.61
C PHE A 20 -1.75 -9.66 -6.68
N ILE A 21 -2.24 -9.92 -7.89
CA ILE A 21 -3.45 -10.71 -8.22
C ILE A 21 -4.78 -10.08 -7.76
N ILE A 22 -4.78 -9.29 -6.68
CA ILE A 22 -6.00 -8.74 -6.07
C ILE A 22 -6.47 -7.43 -6.71
N SER A 23 -5.54 -6.50 -6.99
CA SER A 23 -5.88 -5.23 -7.63
C SER A 23 -6.18 -5.44 -9.12
N ASN A 24 -7.45 -5.26 -9.48
CA ASN A 24 -7.96 -5.27 -10.85
C ASN A 24 -8.63 -3.91 -11.17
N PRO A 25 -9.16 -3.69 -12.38
CA PRO A 25 -9.85 -2.45 -12.72
C PRO A 25 -11.03 -2.13 -11.81
N ASP A 26 -11.80 -3.12 -11.36
CA ASP A 26 -12.97 -2.89 -10.49
C ASP A 26 -12.55 -2.24 -9.17
N LEU A 27 -11.53 -2.80 -8.50
CA LEU A 27 -11.00 -2.25 -7.26
C LEU A 27 -10.42 -0.83 -7.46
N VAL A 28 -9.62 -0.64 -8.51
CA VAL A 28 -8.95 0.64 -8.80
C VAL A 28 -9.99 1.72 -9.08
N ILE A 29 -10.96 1.44 -9.94
CA ILE A 29 -12.02 2.39 -10.32
C ILE A 29 -12.86 2.75 -9.10
N ALA A 30 -13.22 1.76 -8.26
CA ALA A 30 -13.99 2.02 -7.04
C ALA A 30 -13.22 2.89 -6.04
N GLN A 31 -11.91 2.67 -5.87
CA GLN A 31 -11.03 3.49 -5.02
C GLN A 31 -10.97 4.94 -5.53
N CYS A 32 -10.73 5.11 -6.82
CA CYS A 32 -10.68 6.42 -7.48
C CYS A 32 -12.01 7.19 -7.32
N LYS A 33 -13.15 6.54 -7.61
CA LYS A 33 -14.49 7.13 -7.44
C LYS A 33 -14.81 7.45 -5.97
N ALA A 34 -14.27 6.68 -5.03
CA ALA A 34 -14.43 6.95 -3.59
C ALA A 34 -13.56 8.12 -3.08
N GLY A 35 -12.66 8.65 -3.92
CA GLY A 35 -11.85 9.84 -3.65
C GLY A 35 -10.47 9.57 -3.07
N ILE A 36 -9.93 8.36 -3.25
CA ILE A 36 -8.55 8.00 -2.87
C ILE A 36 -7.80 7.46 -4.09
N VAL A 37 -6.46 7.46 -4.08
CA VAL A 37 -5.70 6.93 -5.23
C VAL A 37 -5.91 5.43 -5.31
N GLY A 38 -6.45 4.93 -6.43
CA GLY A 38 -6.51 3.50 -6.70
C GLY A 38 -5.23 3.02 -7.38
N SER A 39 -4.76 1.79 -7.12
CA SER A 39 -3.58 1.30 -7.82
C SER A 39 -3.52 -0.21 -8.03
N PHE A 40 -2.75 -0.63 -9.03
CA PHE A 40 -2.56 -2.04 -9.38
C PHE A 40 -1.16 -2.32 -9.95
N PRO A 41 -0.60 -3.53 -9.77
CA PRO A 41 0.59 -3.99 -10.49
C PRO A 41 0.29 -4.25 -11.98
N ALA A 42 1.12 -3.75 -12.89
CA ALA A 42 1.00 -4.05 -14.33
C ALA A 42 1.04 -5.57 -14.62
N LEU A 43 1.79 -6.32 -13.81
CA LEU A 43 1.89 -7.78 -13.87
C LEU A 43 0.60 -8.53 -13.53
N ASN A 44 -0.42 -7.87 -12.97
CA ASN A 44 -1.75 -8.46 -12.76
C ASN A 44 -2.52 -8.60 -14.06
N ALA A 45 -2.31 -7.68 -15.02
CA ALA A 45 -2.94 -7.75 -16.33
C ALA A 45 -2.31 -8.91 -17.12
N ARG A 46 -3.06 -10.01 -17.28
CA ARG A 46 -2.59 -11.24 -17.94
C ARG A 46 -3.63 -11.71 -18.96
N PRO A 47 -3.22 -12.02 -20.21
CA PRO A 47 -1.85 -11.88 -20.78
C PRO A 47 -1.39 -10.42 -20.86
N ALA A 48 -0.13 -10.16 -21.23
CA ALA A 48 0.46 -8.80 -21.17
C ALA A 48 -0.36 -7.73 -21.93
N ALA A 49 -0.97 -8.11 -23.06
CA ALA A 49 -1.84 -7.23 -23.85
C ALA A 49 -3.05 -6.67 -23.06
N MET A 50 -3.47 -7.37 -22.01
CA MET A 50 -4.59 -6.97 -21.14
C MET A 50 -4.32 -5.64 -20.42
N LEU A 51 -3.07 -5.21 -20.29
CA LEU A 51 -2.75 -3.93 -19.66
C LEU A 51 -3.34 -2.75 -20.45
N ASP A 52 -3.33 -2.81 -21.78
CA ASP A 52 -3.90 -1.77 -22.64
C ASP A 52 -5.42 -1.69 -22.46
N GLU A 53 -6.09 -2.84 -22.39
CA GLU A 53 -7.54 -2.93 -22.16
C GLU A 53 -7.93 -2.41 -20.77
N TRP A 54 -7.14 -2.74 -19.74
CA TRP A 54 -7.38 -2.26 -18.38
C TRP A 54 -7.23 -0.74 -18.29
N LEU A 55 -6.17 -0.18 -18.88
CA LEU A 55 -5.95 1.27 -18.87
C LEU A 55 -7.00 2.01 -19.70
N HIS A 56 -7.45 1.44 -20.82
CA HIS A 56 -8.58 1.97 -21.57
C HIS A 56 -9.84 2.05 -20.68
N ARG A 57 -10.21 0.93 -20.06
CA ARG A 57 -11.40 0.86 -19.19
C ARG A 57 -11.32 1.85 -18.02
N ILE A 58 -10.21 1.86 -17.29
CA ILE A 58 -10.00 2.76 -16.15
C ILE A 58 -10.13 4.22 -16.61
N THR A 59 -9.45 4.59 -17.69
CA THR A 59 -9.46 5.97 -18.20
C THR A 59 -10.86 6.41 -18.62
N GLU A 60 -11.58 5.59 -19.39
CA GLU A 60 -12.92 5.92 -19.87
C GLU A 60 -13.95 5.98 -18.73
N GLU A 61 -13.93 5.03 -17.81
CA GLU A 61 -14.88 5.00 -16.68
C GLU A 61 -14.67 6.18 -15.73
N LEU A 62 -13.41 6.56 -15.46
CA LEU A 62 -13.11 7.73 -14.63
C LEU A 62 -13.47 9.03 -15.35
N ALA A 63 -13.18 9.15 -16.65
CA ALA A 63 -13.60 10.31 -17.43
C ALA A 63 -15.13 10.45 -17.51
N ALA A 64 -15.86 9.33 -17.61
CA ALA A 64 -17.33 9.32 -17.56
C ALA A 64 -17.84 9.73 -16.17
N TYR A 65 -17.20 9.26 -15.10
CA TYR A 65 -17.52 9.66 -13.74
C TYR A 65 -17.30 11.16 -13.51
N ASP A 66 -16.18 11.71 -13.97
CA ASP A 66 -15.85 13.13 -13.85
C ASP A 66 -16.86 14.03 -14.57
N ARG A 67 -17.30 13.63 -15.78
CA ARG A 67 -18.37 14.33 -16.50
C ARG A 67 -19.70 14.32 -15.75
N ALA A 68 -20.00 13.24 -15.03
CA ALA A 68 -21.21 13.11 -14.24
C ALA A 68 -21.12 13.80 -12.86
N HIS A 69 -19.91 14.02 -12.34
CA HIS A 69 -19.65 14.57 -11.00
C HIS A 69 -18.62 15.71 -11.06
N PRO A 70 -18.91 16.83 -11.75
CA PRO A 70 -17.95 17.91 -11.98
C PRO A 70 -17.43 18.56 -10.68
N ASP A 71 -18.23 18.55 -9.61
CA ASP A 71 -17.86 19.11 -8.30
C ASP A 71 -17.07 18.14 -7.42
N ALA A 72 -17.02 16.86 -7.79
CA ALA A 72 -16.34 15.80 -7.04
C ALA A 72 -15.74 14.77 -8.03
N PRO A 73 -14.75 15.18 -8.86
CA PRO A 73 -14.11 14.28 -9.80
C PRO A 73 -13.38 13.15 -9.06
N ALA A 74 -13.16 12.04 -9.77
CA ALA A 74 -12.43 10.90 -9.26
C ALA A 74 -10.97 11.26 -8.92
N ALA A 75 -10.44 10.57 -7.92
CA ALA A 75 -9.02 10.60 -7.62
C ALA A 75 -8.21 9.89 -8.73
N PRO A 76 -6.93 10.24 -8.94
CA PRO A 76 -6.09 9.59 -9.95
C PRO A 76 -5.84 8.13 -9.61
N PHE A 77 -5.40 7.35 -10.61
CA PHE A 77 -4.95 5.97 -10.42
C PHE A 77 -3.42 5.86 -10.53
N ALA A 78 -2.86 4.77 -10.02
CA ALA A 78 -1.44 4.45 -10.15
C ALA A 78 -1.20 3.06 -10.72
N VAL A 79 -0.10 2.89 -11.46
CA VAL A 79 0.35 1.59 -11.97
C VAL A 79 1.69 1.25 -11.34
N ASN A 80 1.77 0.08 -10.72
CA ASN A 80 3.01 -0.43 -10.15
C ASN A 80 3.82 -1.22 -11.18
N GLN A 81 5.10 -0.86 -11.27
CA GLN A 81 6.12 -1.50 -12.10
C GLN A 81 7.16 -2.16 -11.19
N ILE A 82 7.26 -3.49 -11.29
CA ILE A 82 8.29 -4.26 -10.59
C ILE A 82 9.58 -4.21 -11.40
N VAL A 83 10.59 -3.51 -10.91
CA VAL A 83 11.83 -3.19 -11.65
C VAL A 83 12.89 -4.29 -11.52
N HIS A 84 12.51 -5.45 -10.94
CA HIS A 84 13.41 -6.58 -10.79
C HIS A 84 13.86 -7.10 -12.17
N LYS A 85 15.14 -7.46 -12.30
CA LYS A 85 15.77 -7.89 -13.56
C LYS A 85 15.11 -9.09 -14.26
N SER A 86 14.35 -9.90 -13.52
CA SER A 86 13.62 -11.05 -14.07
C SER A 86 12.29 -10.67 -14.70
N ASN A 87 11.82 -9.42 -14.54
CA ASN A 87 10.59 -8.96 -15.16
C ASN A 87 10.85 -8.71 -16.65
N ASP A 88 10.37 -9.61 -17.48
CA ASP A 88 10.47 -9.60 -18.94
C ASP A 88 9.47 -8.64 -19.62
N ARG A 89 8.53 -8.07 -18.85
CA ARG A 89 7.47 -7.19 -19.37
C ARG A 89 7.73 -5.70 -19.18
N LEU A 90 8.72 -5.31 -18.38
CA LEU A 90 8.88 -3.93 -17.92
C LEU A 90 8.83 -2.88 -19.05
N GLU A 91 9.63 -3.07 -20.11
CA GLU A 91 9.69 -2.11 -21.22
C GLU A 91 8.38 -2.04 -22.02
N ALA A 92 7.73 -3.19 -22.24
CA ALA A 92 6.44 -3.25 -22.93
C ALA A 92 5.32 -2.60 -22.10
N ASP A 93 5.28 -2.90 -20.80
CA ASP A 93 4.29 -2.32 -19.88
C ASP A 93 4.52 -0.80 -19.74
N LEU A 94 5.77 -0.31 -19.73
CA LEU A 94 6.08 1.13 -19.72
C LEU A 94 5.64 1.84 -21.00
N ALA A 95 5.81 1.23 -22.17
CA ALA A 95 5.32 1.80 -23.43
C ALA A 95 3.79 1.96 -23.43
N VAL A 96 3.07 0.99 -22.87
CA VAL A 96 1.61 1.06 -22.69
C VAL A 96 1.24 2.13 -21.66
N CYS A 97 1.97 2.23 -20.54
CA CYS A 97 1.75 3.30 -19.56
C CYS A 97 1.96 4.70 -20.17
N ALA A 98 2.97 4.87 -21.02
CA ALA A 98 3.24 6.12 -21.73
C ALA A 98 2.12 6.48 -22.73
N LYS A 99 1.61 5.49 -23.49
CA LYS A 99 0.46 5.65 -24.38
C LYS A 99 -0.75 6.23 -23.65
N TRP A 100 -1.05 5.71 -22.46
CA TRP A 100 -2.19 6.15 -21.64
C TRP A 100 -1.87 7.30 -20.69
N LYS A 101 -0.62 7.80 -20.69
CA LYS A 101 -0.12 8.85 -19.79
C LYS A 101 -0.50 8.60 -18.33
N VAL A 102 -0.16 7.42 -17.82
CA VAL A 102 -0.43 7.02 -16.44
C VAL A 102 0.03 8.12 -15.48
N PRO A 103 -0.85 8.64 -14.59
CA PRO A 103 -0.54 9.85 -13.83
C PRO A 103 0.44 9.57 -12.68
N ILE A 104 0.39 8.36 -12.09
CA ILE A 104 1.30 7.93 -11.03
C ILE A 104 1.89 6.56 -11.39
N THR A 105 3.22 6.48 -11.45
CA THR A 105 3.93 5.21 -11.55
C THR A 105 4.49 4.86 -10.17
N ILE A 106 4.18 3.69 -9.66
CA ILE A 106 4.80 3.17 -8.44
C ILE A 106 5.91 2.22 -8.86
N THR A 107 7.11 2.35 -8.30
CA THR A 107 8.22 1.43 -8.59
C THR A 107 8.64 0.67 -7.35
N SER A 108 9.04 -0.59 -7.52
CA SER A 108 9.45 -1.47 -6.43
C SER A 108 10.55 -2.45 -6.88
N LEU A 109 11.29 -3.00 -5.91
CA LEU A 109 12.31 -4.05 -6.13
C LEU A 109 13.41 -3.66 -7.12
N GLY A 110 13.75 -2.37 -7.15
CA GLY A 110 14.79 -1.80 -8.00
C GLY A 110 14.43 -0.38 -8.43
N ALA A 111 15.44 0.45 -8.69
CA ALA A 111 15.26 1.79 -9.22
C ALA A 111 16.08 1.94 -10.49
N ARG A 112 15.46 2.49 -11.55
CA ARG A 112 16.08 2.79 -12.85
C ARG A 112 15.85 4.25 -13.18
N GLU A 113 16.91 4.96 -13.53
CA GLU A 113 16.83 6.39 -13.85
C GLU A 113 16.03 6.61 -15.14
N GLU A 114 16.24 5.74 -16.13
CA GLU A 114 15.57 5.78 -17.43
C GLU A 114 14.06 5.63 -17.31
N LEU A 115 13.59 4.83 -16.33
CA LEU A 115 12.17 4.68 -16.04
C LEU A 115 11.60 6.01 -15.53
N ASN A 116 12.26 6.65 -14.57
CA ASN A 116 11.79 7.92 -14.01
C ASN A 116 11.78 9.02 -15.08
N GLN A 117 12.84 9.10 -15.90
CA GLN A 117 12.90 10.02 -17.04
C GLN A 117 11.76 9.79 -18.04
N ALA A 118 11.45 8.52 -18.34
CA ALA A 118 10.32 8.19 -19.21
C ALA A 118 9.00 8.67 -18.59
N VAL A 119 8.77 8.41 -17.30
CA VAL A 119 7.55 8.84 -16.59
C VAL A 119 7.36 10.34 -16.63
N HIS A 120 8.43 11.10 -16.39
CA HIS A 120 8.42 12.56 -16.49
C HIS A 120 8.11 13.04 -17.92
N ALA A 121 8.58 12.34 -18.95
CA ALA A 121 8.37 12.73 -20.35
C ALA A 121 6.89 12.74 -20.77
N TRP A 122 6.03 11.91 -20.17
CA TRP A 122 4.57 11.97 -20.40
C TRP A 122 3.81 12.78 -19.34
N GLY A 123 4.51 13.39 -18.38
CA GLY A 123 3.95 14.23 -17.33
C GLY A 123 3.42 13.47 -16.10
N GLY A 124 3.78 12.20 -15.95
CA GLY A 124 3.49 11.42 -14.74
C GLY A 124 4.46 11.73 -13.60
N VAL A 125 4.17 11.19 -12.41
CA VAL A 125 5.08 11.21 -11.26
C VAL A 125 5.44 9.79 -10.83
N THR A 126 6.63 9.61 -10.25
CA THR A 126 7.08 8.32 -9.73
C THR A 126 7.18 8.32 -8.20
N LEU A 127 6.52 7.34 -7.56
CA LEU A 127 6.68 7.02 -6.14
C LEU A 127 7.42 5.69 -6.00
N HIS A 128 8.45 5.63 -5.16
CA HIS A 128 9.28 4.43 -5.00
C HIS A 128 9.09 3.77 -3.64
N ASP A 129 8.81 2.46 -3.62
CA ASP A 129 8.74 1.64 -2.41
C ASP A 129 10.13 1.45 -1.79
N VAL A 130 10.27 1.80 -0.50
CA VAL A 130 11.53 1.68 0.25
C VAL A 130 11.28 1.12 1.64
N ILE A 131 12.23 0.32 2.12
CA ILE A 131 12.15 -0.33 3.45
C ILE A 131 13.18 0.24 4.45
N ASP A 132 14.12 1.06 3.99
CA ASP A 132 15.15 1.71 4.79
C ASP A 132 15.59 3.06 4.16
N ASP A 133 16.30 3.89 4.94
CA ASP A 133 16.76 5.22 4.50
C ASP A 133 17.79 5.15 3.36
N ARG A 134 18.58 4.08 3.29
CA ARG A 134 19.58 3.90 2.22
C ARG A 134 18.89 3.72 0.86
N PHE A 135 17.83 2.92 0.79
CA PHE A 135 17.02 2.78 -0.42
C PHE A 135 16.23 4.06 -0.72
N ALA A 136 15.75 4.77 0.30
CA ALA A 136 15.12 6.08 0.14
C ALA A 136 16.03 7.09 -0.58
N ARG A 137 17.27 7.25 -0.13
CA ARG A 137 18.24 8.14 -0.78
C ARG A 137 18.52 7.74 -2.22
N LYS A 138 18.79 6.44 -2.45
CA LYS A 138 19.06 5.91 -3.80
C LYS A 138 17.89 6.12 -4.77
N ALA A 139 16.66 6.03 -4.29
CA ALA A 139 15.48 6.25 -5.12
C ALA A 139 15.38 7.71 -5.58
N ILE A 140 15.60 8.65 -4.65
CA ILE A 140 15.61 10.09 -4.96
C ILE A 140 16.81 10.46 -5.84
N GLU A 141 18.00 9.92 -5.57
CA GLU A 141 19.20 10.10 -6.41
C GLU A 141 18.94 9.67 -7.87
N LYS A 142 18.11 8.64 -8.07
CA LYS A 142 17.72 8.15 -9.40
C LYS A 142 16.52 8.88 -10.00
N GLY A 143 16.01 9.93 -9.34
CA GLY A 143 14.96 10.79 -9.88
C GLY A 143 13.51 10.38 -9.54
N ALA A 144 13.28 9.55 -8.53
CA ALA A 144 11.91 9.38 -8.02
C ALA A 144 11.39 10.70 -7.42
N ASP A 145 10.11 11.02 -7.66
CA ASP A 145 9.49 12.24 -7.14
C ASP A 145 9.14 12.12 -5.66
N GLY A 146 8.76 10.91 -5.23
CA GLY A 146 8.33 10.61 -3.88
C GLY A 146 8.69 9.20 -3.42
N LEU A 147 8.46 8.96 -2.14
CA LEU A 147 8.80 7.72 -1.45
C LEU A 147 7.56 7.09 -0.84
N ILE A 148 7.54 5.77 -0.82
CA ILE A 148 6.57 4.97 -0.07
C ILE A 148 7.39 4.17 0.96
N ALA A 149 7.36 4.62 2.21
CA ALA A 149 8.04 3.94 3.32
C ALA A 149 7.24 2.69 3.73
N VAL A 150 7.69 1.52 3.30
CA VAL A 150 7.08 0.23 3.62
C VAL A 150 7.65 -0.32 4.92
N ALA A 151 7.08 0.16 6.03
CA ALA A 151 7.54 -0.14 7.38
C ALA A 151 7.02 -1.49 7.91
N ALA A 152 7.44 -1.83 9.13
CA ALA A 152 6.99 -3.01 9.85
C ALA A 152 5.45 -3.08 9.92
N GLY A 153 4.93 -4.28 9.72
CA GLY A 153 3.50 -4.58 9.72
C GLY A 153 2.76 -4.32 8.40
N ALA A 154 3.45 -3.92 7.32
CA ALA A 154 2.88 -3.89 5.98
C ALA A 154 2.64 -5.32 5.45
N GLY A 155 1.62 -5.53 4.61
CA GLY A 155 1.33 -6.85 4.04
C GLY A 155 2.25 -7.22 2.88
N GLY A 156 2.53 -8.51 2.69
CA GLY A 156 3.52 -8.95 1.71
C GLY A 156 4.92 -8.47 2.08
N HIS A 157 5.78 -8.21 1.08
CA HIS A 157 7.16 -7.75 1.33
C HIS A 157 7.17 -6.44 2.12
N ALA A 158 7.82 -6.45 3.29
CA ALA A 158 7.80 -5.34 4.22
C ALA A 158 9.16 -5.15 4.90
N GLY A 159 9.47 -3.90 5.26
CA GLY A 159 10.61 -3.59 6.10
C GLY A 159 10.42 -4.04 7.55
N ARG A 160 11.52 -4.10 8.30
CA ARG A 160 11.52 -4.43 9.74
C ARG A 160 11.50 -3.19 10.64
N LEU A 161 11.72 -2.01 10.06
CA LEU A 161 11.83 -0.77 10.82
C LEU A 161 10.46 -0.29 11.29
N SER A 162 10.44 0.25 12.51
CA SER A 162 9.28 0.95 13.05
C SER A 162 8.83 2.07 12.12
N PRO A 163 7.52 2.27 11.89
CA PRO A 163 7.00 3.42 11.16
C PRO A 163 7.53 4.76 11.70
N PHE A 164 7.71 4.88 13.02
CA PHE A 164 8.22 6.10 13.65
C PHE A 164 9.67 6.37 13.28
N ALA A 165 10.53 5.35 13.35
CA ALA A 165 11.94 5.50 13.04
C ALA A 165 12.14 5.81 11.54
N LEU A 166 11.52 5.02 10.66
CA LEU A 166 11.70 5.16 9.22
C LEU A 166 11.21 6.51 8.69
N VAL A 167 10.03 6.97 9.14
CA VAL A 167 9.51 8.29 8.72
C VAL A 167 10.39 9.42 9.24
N GLN A 168 10.84 9.38 10.50
CA GLN A 168 11.69 10.43 11.07
C GLN A 168 13.05 10.51 10.37
N GLU A 169 13.67 9.37 10.08
CA GLU A 169 14.95 9.32 9.35
C GLU A 169 14.80 9.93 7.95
N ILE A 170 13.80 9.50 7.18
CA ILE A 170 13.55 10.03 5.83
C ILE A 170 13.24 11.53 5.89
N ARG A 171 12.38 11.96 6.83
CA ARG A 171 12.00 13.38 6.97
C ARG A 171 13.11 14.29 7.44
N SER A 172 14.20 13.76 8.00
CA SER A 172 15.37 14.58 8.36
C SER A 172 16.05 15.23 7.15
N TRP A 173 15.84 14.71 5.94
CA TRP A 173 16.46 15.21 4.71
C TRP A 173 15.49 15.35 3.52
N PHE A 174 14.38 14.61 3.50
CA PHE A 174 13.45 14.58 2.38
C PHE A 174 12.16 15.35 2.65
N ALA A 175 11.98 16.44 1.89
CA ALA A 175 10.81 17.30 1.95
C ALA A 175 9.77 17.05 0.83
N GLY A 176 9.94 16.01 0.01
CA GLY A 176 9.00 15.66 -1.05
C GLY A 176 7.85 14.76 -0.57
N PRO A 177 6.99 14.27 -1.49
CA PRO A 177 5.88 13.38 -1.18
C PRO A 177 6.33 12.09 -0.50
N LEU A 178 5.83 11.84 0.71
CA LEU A 178 6.10 10.63 1.47
C LEU A 178 4.79 9.92 1.81
N ALA A 179 4.61 8.70 1.31
CA ALA A 179 3.59 7.80 1.79
C ALA A 179 4.16 6.83 2.84
N LEU A 180 3.34 6.39 3.78
CA LEU A 180 3.69 5.38 4.78
C LEU A 180 2.79 4.16 4.61
N SER A 181 3.40 2.98 4.56
CA SER A 181 2.73 1.69 4.67
C SER A 181 3.16 0.98 5.95
N GLY A 182 2.26 0.24 6.57
CA GLY A 182 2.54 -0.56 7.77
C GLY A 182 1.42 -0.50 8.80
N ALA A 183 0.66 -1.59 8.94
CA ALA A 183 -0.43 -1.72 9.91
C ALA A 183 -1.51 -0.62 9.90
N ILE A 184 -1.74 0.05 8.76
CA ILE A 184 -2.76 1.10 8.61
C ILE A 184 -4.05 0.47 8.07
N ALA A 185 -5.14 0.56 8.83
CA ALA A 185 -6.46 0.05 8.44
C ALA A 185 -7.66 0.88 8.96
N SER A 186 -7.41 2.00 9.66
CA SER A 186 -8.44 2.87 10.23
C SER A 186 -8.16 4.35 9.94
N GLY A 187 -9.18 5.20 10.03
CA GLY A 187 -9.03 6.65 9.85
C GLY A 187 -8.16 7.31 10.93
N ASP A 188 -8.15 6.74 12.14
CA ASP A 188 -7.19 7.09 13.21
C ASP A 188 -5.74 6.89 12.75
N ALA A 189 -5.45 5.75 12.12
CA ALA A 189 -4.12 5.42 11.62
C ALA A 189 -3.73 6.31 10.41
N VAL A 190 -4.71 6.71 9.58
CA VAL A 190 -4.49 7.71 8.51
C VAL A 190 -4.08 9.06 9.11
N LEU A 191 -4.76 9.53 10.16
CA LEU A 191 -4.37 10.78 10.83
C LEU A 191 -3.01 10.65 11.53
N ALA A 192 -2.75 9.52 12.20
CA ALA A 192 -1.48 9.27 12.86
C ALA A 192 -0.31 9.30 11.86
N THR A 193 -0.51 8.74 10.67
CA THR A 193 0.45 8.80 9.55
C THR A 193 0.85 10.24 9.23
N GLN A 194 -0.14 11.15 9.13
CA GLN A 194 0.12 12.56 8.90
C GLN A 194 0.80 13.24 10.08
N ALA A 195 0.37 12.94 11.30
CA ALA A 195 0.97 13.49 12.51
C ALA A 195 2.45 13.09 12.68
N MET A 196 2.84 11.93 12.16
CA MET A 196 4.24 11.45 12.16
C MET A 196 5.10 12.10 11.07
N GLY A 197 4.48 12.79 10.11
CA GLY A 197 5.17 13.55 9.08
C GLY A 197 5.05 12.96 7.67
N ALA A 198 4.45 11.80 7.46
CA ALA A 198 4.14 11.34 6.10
C ALA A 198 2.93 12.12 5.53
N ASP A 199 2.85 12.26 4.21
CA ASP A 199 1.76 12.97 3.55
C ASP A 199 0.55 12.07 3.31
N PHE A 200 0.79 10.78 3.02
CA PHE A 200 -0.23 9.82 2.64
C PHE A 200 -0.13 8.50 3.42
N ALA A 201 -1.27 7.91 3.73
CA ALA A 201 -1.36 6.51 4.13
C ALA A 201 -1.39 5.61 2.88
N TYR A 202 -0.62 4.53 2.90
CA TYR A 202 -0.56 3.52 1.85
C TYR A 202 -1.14 2.21 2.38
N ILE A 203 -2.37 1.88 1.98
CA ILE A 203 -3.20 0.87 2.64
C ILE A 203 -3.44 -0.32 1.71
N GLY A 204 -3.15 -1.54 2.20
CA GLY A 204 -3.34 -2.79 1.47
C GLY A 204 -4.46 -3.66 2.01
N SER A 205 -4.22 -4.39 3.10
CA SER A 205 -5.13 -5.43 3.62
C SER A 205 -6.59 -4.99 3.80
N ALA A 206 -6.85 -3.74 4.18
CA ALA A 206 -8.22 -3.22 4.32
C ALA A 206 -9.01 -3.23 3.01
N PHE A 207 -8.32 -3.13 1.86
CA PHE A 207 -8.91 -3.19 0.52
C PHE A 207 -8.88 -4.59 -0.09
N ILE A 208 -8.32 -5.60 0.59
CA ILE A 208 -8.51 -7.00 0.19
C ILE A 208 -9.89 -7.47 0.65
N ALA A 209 -10.30 -7.07 1.86
CA ALA A 209 -11.62 -7.34 2.43
C ALA A 209 -12.70 -6.36 1.90
N THR A 210 -12.76 -6.18 0.59
CA THR A 210 -13.82 -5.43 -0.09
C THR A 210 -14.43 -6.21 -1.25
N ASP A 211 -15.64 -5.86 -1.68
CA ASP A 211 -16.37 -6.60 -2.71
C ASP A 211 -15.63 -6.61 -4.05
N GLU A 212 -15.08 -5.47 -4.44
CA GLU A 212 -14.41 -5.21 -5.71
C GLU A 212 -13.03 -5.87 -5.83
N ALA A 213 -12.44 -6.28 -4.70
CA ALA A 213 -11.13 -6.93 -4.69
C ALA A 213 -11.20 -8.33 -5.30
N ASN A 214 -10.27 -8.66 -6.21
CA ASN A 214 -10.16 -9.98 -6.82
C ASN A 214 -9.44 -10.98 -5.89
N ALA A 215 -10.05 -11.23 -4.72
CA ALA A 215 -9.56 -12.17 -3.73
C ALA A 215 -10.56 -13.32 -3.52
N ASP A 216 -10.05 -14.53 -3.25
CA ASP A 216 -10.86 -15.66 -2.80
C ASP A 216 -11.67 -15.24 -1.56
N ALA A 217 -12.94 -15.65 -1.49
CA ALA A 217 -13.81 -15.31 -0.36
C ALA A 217 -13.22 -15.75 0.99
N ARG A 218 -12.50 -16.88 1.02
CA ARG A 218 -11.78 -17.36 2.20
C ARG A 218 -10.64 -16.44 2.60
N TYR A 219 -9.98 -15.79 1.64
CA TYR A 219 -8.96 -14.80 1.93
C TYR A 219 -9.59 -13.56 2.57
N LYS A 220 -10.66 -13.03 1.99
CA LYS A 220 -11.39 -11.89 2.56
C LYS A 220 -11.86 -12.21 3.99
N GLN A 221 -12.41 -13.40 4.22
CA GLN A 221 -12.88 -13.83 5.53
C GLN A 221 -11.73 -14.03 6.53
N ALA A 222 -10.60 -14.60 6.12
CA ALA A 222 -9.43 -14.77 6.99
C ALA A 222 -8.85 -13.42 7.46
N ILE A 223 -9.01 -12.34 6.68
CA ILE A 223 -8.66 -10.99 7.13
C ILE A 223 -9.62 -10.50 8.22
N VAL A 224 -10.92 -10.72 8.05
CA VAL A 224 -11.97 -10.32 9.00
C VAL A 224 -11.81 -11.06 10.34
N ASP A 225 -11.57 -12.36 10.27
CA ASP A 225 -11.43 -13.21 11.45
C ASP A 225 -10.06 -13.03 12.13
N GLY A 226 -9.03 -12.68 11.34
CA GLY A 226 -7.65 -12.59 11.79
C GLY A 226 -7.33 -11.36 12.63
N ARG A 227 -6.26 -11.48 13.42
CA ARG A 227 -5.69 -10.40 14.25
C ARG A 227 -4.20 -10.24 13.94
N ALA A 228 -3.57 -9.24 14.55
CA ALA A 228 -2.14 -8.99 14.35
C ALA A 228 -1.26 -10.21 14.69
N ALA A 229 -1.66 -11.02 15.67
CA ALA A 229 -0.97 -12.25 16.06
C ALA A 229 -1.06 -13.38 15.00
N ASP A 230 -2.02 -13.29 14.07
CA ASP A 230 -2.20 -14.23 12.97
C ASP A 230 -1.37 -13.86 11.73
N ILE A 231 -0.51 -12.86 11.84
CA ILE A 231 0.41 -12.44 10.78
C ILE A 231 1.78 -13.03 11.04
N VAL A 232 2.23 -13.88 10.11
CA VAL A 232 3.52 -14.56 10.15
C VAL A 232 4.49 -13.84 9.22
N TYR A 233 5.62 -13.39 9.77
CA TYR A 233 6.70 -12.77 9.01
C TYR A 233 7.71 -13.83 8.58
N SER A 234 7.78 -14.13 7.29
CA SER A 234 8.59 -15.22 6.73
C SER A 234 9.19 -14.84 5.39
N ASP A 235 10.35 -15.39 5.03
CA ASP A 235 10.94 -15.31 3.69
C ASP A 235 10.70 -16.57 2.85
N LEU A 236 10.09 -17.62 3.41
CA LEU A 236 9.96 -18.93 2.79
C LEU A 236 9.30 -18.87 1.39
N PHE A 237 8.25 -18.07 1.25
CA PHE A 237 7.36 -18.17 0.09
C PHE A 237 7.89 -17.47 -1.16
N THR A 238 8.78 -16.49 -1.00
CA THR A 238 9.25 -15.64 -2.09
C THR A 238 10.76 -15.45 -2.10
N GLY A 239 11.45 -15.91 -1.06
CA GLY A 239 12.86 -15.64 -0.80
C GLY A 239 13.12 -14.28 -0.16
N VAL A 240 12.11 -13.41 -0.05
CA VAL A 240 12.20 -12.10 0.60
C VAL A 240 11.18 -12.06 1.73
N HIS A 241 11.59 -11.53 2.88
CA HIS A 241 10.69 -11.46 4.01
C HIS A 241 9.41 -10.67 3.68
N GLY A 242 8.28 -11.26 4.06
CA GLY A 242 6.98 -10.63 3.98
C GLY A 242 6.03 -11.12 5.07
N ASN A 243 4.93 -10.41 5.24
CA ASN A 243 3.86 -10.74 6.18
C ASN A 243 2.74 -11.50 5.48
N TYR A 244 2.36 -12.65 6.05
CA TYR A 244 1.37 -13.58 5.50
C TYR A 244 0.35 -14.01 6.56
N LEU A 245 -0.86 -14.34 6.13
CA LEU A 245 -1.89 -14.88 7.01
C LEU A 245 -1.57 -16.31 7.43
N ARG A 246 -1.52 -16.53 8.74
CA ARG A 246 -1.42 -17.85 9.38
C ARG A 246 -2.43 -18.85 8.80
N ALA A 247 -3.67 -18.43 8.58
CA ALA A 247 -4.72 -19.29 8.04
C ALA A 247 -4.37 -19.91 6.67
N SER A 248 -3.72 -19.15 5.79
CA SER A 248 -3.30 -19.65 4.47
C SER A 248 -2.12 -20.64 4.55
N ILE A 249 -1.22 -20.41 5.51
CA ILE A 249 -0.06 -21.28 5.77
C ILE A 249 -0.53 -22.63 6.30
N VAL A 250 -1.45 -22.62 7.27
CA VAL A 250 -2.08 -23.84 7.82
C VAL A 250 -2.86 -24.57 6.73
N ALA A 251 -3.63 -23.86 5.91
CA ALA A 251 -4.37 -24.46 4.79
C ALA A 251 -3.46 -25.11 3.74
N ALA A 252 -2.22 -24.64 3.60
CA ALA A 252 -1.19 -25.24 2.76
C ALA A 252 -0.48 -26.45 3.40
N GLY A 253 -0.84 -26.82 4.63
CA GLY A 253 -0.25 -27.96 5.35
C GLY A 253 1.10 -27.67 6.01
N LEU A 254 1.42 -26.40 6.25
CA LEU A 254 2.66 -25.97 6.89
C LEU A 254 2.42 -25.55 8.34
N ASP A 255 3.43 -25.70 9.19
CA ASP A 255 3.41 -25.17 10.55
C ASP A 255 3.83 -23.68 10.53
N PRO A 256 2.93 -22.73 10.83
CA PRO A 256 3.25 -21.31 10.87
C PRO A 256 4.27 -20.91 11.95
N ASP A 257 4.47 -21.74 12.98
CA ASP A 257 5.40 -21.45 14.08
C ASP A 257 6.77 -22.11 13.90
N ASP A 258 6.94 -22.97 12.89
CA ASP A 258 8.19 -23.65 12.54
C ASP A 258 8.41 -23.70 11.02
N LEU A 259 8.42 -22.51 10.39
CA LEU A 259 8.68 -22.39 8.96
C LEU A 259 10.18 -22.48 8.64
N PRO A 260 10.58 -23.24 7.61
CA PRO A 260 11.94 -23.20 7.09
C PRO A 260 12.33 -21.81 6.58
N GLN A 261 13.64 -21.54 6.51
CA GLN A 261 14.15 -20.33 5.85
C GLN A 261 14.01 -20.43 4.33
N GLY A 262 13.62 -19.32 3.70
CA GLY A 262 13.58 -19.18 2.24
C GLY A 262 14.96 -18.97 1.61
N ASP A 263 15.00 -18.95 0.28
CA ASP A 263 16.19 -18.60 -0.50
C ASP A 263 15.87 -17.40 -1.42
N LEU A 264 16.60 -16.30 -1.27
CA LEU A 264 16.47 -15.11 -2.13
C LEU A 264 16.51 -15.44 -3.64
N LYS A 265 17.18 -16.51 -4.05
CA LYS A 265 17.27 -16.95 -5.45
C LYS A 265 15.95 -17.46 -6.01
N THR A 266 14.97 -17.79 -5.16
CA THR A 266 13.65 -18.27 -5.61
C THR A 266 12.75 -17.11 -6.06
N MET A 267 13.15 -15.84 -5.82
CA MET A 267 12.38 -14.67 -6.25
C MET A 267 12.39 -14.53 -7.78
N SER A 268 11.23 -14.71 -8.41
CA SER A 268 11.06 -14.55 -9.86
C SER A 268 9.78 -13.83 -10.21
N PHE A 269 9.89 -12.85 -11.10
CA PHE A 269 8.79 -12.09 -11.70
C PHE A 269 8.62 -12.37 -13.20
N ALA A 270 9.26 -13.42 -13.70
CA ALA A 270 9.10 -13.85 -15.09
C ALA A 270 7.66 -14.33 -15.34
N SER A 271 7.18 -14.10 -16.56
CA SER A 271 5.87 -14.58 -17.00
C SER A 271 5.71 -16.09 -16.75
N GLY A 272 4.71 -16.48 -15.94
CA GLY A 272 4.36 -17.87 -15.65
C GLY A 272 4.96 -18.52 -14.37
N GLY A 273 5.92 -17.89 -13.69
CA GLY A 273 6.67 -18.53 -12.58
C GLY A 273 6.10 -18.37 -11.17
N ALA A 274 5.50 -17.22 -10.85
CA ALA A 274 5.13 -16.88 -9.46
C ALA A 274 3.73 -17.33 -9.03
N ALA A 275 2.89 -17.85 -9.94
CA ALA A 275 1.45 -17.94 -9.70
C ALA A 275 1.00 -18.96 -8.64
N LYS A 276 1.83 -19.97 -8.30
CA LYS A 276 1.43 -21.00 -7.31
C LYS A 276 1.54 -20.51 -5.86
N ALA A 277 2.63 -19.87 -5.47
CA ALA A 277 2.84 -19.44 -4.09
C ALA A 277 1.82 -18.36 -3.67
N TRP A 278 1.61 -17.32 -4.47
CA TRP A 278 0.72 -16.20 -4.14
C TRP A 278 -0.78 -16.50 -4.21
N ARG A 279 -1.17 -17.56 -4.92
CA ARG A 279 -2.58 -17.97 -5.00
C ARG A 279 -3.04 -18.59 -3.67
N ASP A 280 -2.17 -19.42 -3.08
CA ASP A 280 -2.53 -20.26 -1.94
C ASP A 280 -1.95 -19.73 -0.62
N ILE A 281 -0.91 -18.89 -0.66
CA ILE A 281 -0.33 -18.19 0.49
C ILE A 281 -0.66 -16.69 0.40
N TRP A 282 -1.35 -16.19 1.41
CA TRP A 282 -2.01 -14.89 1.36
C TRP A 282 -1.24 -13.82 2.14
N GLY A 283 -0.72 -12.81 1.44
CA GLY A 283 0.07 -11.72 2.05
C GLY A 283 -0.79 -10.62 2.69
N SER A 284 -0.73 -10.46 4.01
CA SER A 284 -1.53 -9.47 4.74
C SER A 284 -0.72 -8.79 5.86
N GLY A 285 -1.03 -7.53 6.17
CA GLY A 285 -0.36 -6.74 7.19
C GLY A 285 -0.96 -6.88 8.59
N GLN A 286 -0.27 -6.36 9.59
CA GLN A 286 -0.65 -6.47 11.01
C GLN A 286 -1.87 -5.61 11.41
N GLY A 287 -2.29 -4.68 10.54
CA GLY A 287 -3.41 -3.78 10.79
C GLY A 287 -4.79 -4.43 10.71
N ILE A 288 -4.89 -5.72 10.38
CA ILE A 288 -6.17 -6.37 10.08
C ILE A 288 -7.16 -6.45 11.25
N GLY A 289 -6.71 -6.26 12.49
CA GLY A 289 -7.60 -6.24 13.65
C GLY A 289 -8.64 -5.10 13.66
N ALA A 290 -8.49 -4.09 12.78
CA ALA A 290 -9.49 -3.04 12.59
C ALA A 290 -10.54 -3.37 11.51
N ILE A 291 -10.46 -4.55 10.88
CA ILE A 291 -11.31 -4.99 9.79
C ILE A 291 -12.23 -6.09 10.33
N ASP A 292 -13.53 -5.82 10.40
CA ASP A 292 -14.54 -6.70 11.02
C ASP A 292 -15.59 -7.22 10.04
N THR A 293 -15.63 -6.70 8.80
CA THR A 293 -16.56 -7.13 7.77
C THR A 293 -16.00 -6.90 6.37
N VAL A 294 -16.44 -7.69 5.40
CA VAL A 294 -16.28 -7.41 3.97
C VAL A 294 -17.35 -6.41 3.55
N VAL A 295 -16.97 -5.35 2.86
CA VAL A 295 -17.86 -4.25 2.44
C VAL A 295 -17.42 -3.67 1.10
N PRO A 296 -18.28 -2.94 0.37
CA PRO A 296 -17.85 -2.19 -0.80
C PRO A 296 -16.72 -1.19 -0.47
N VAL A 297 -15.83 -0.92 -1.42
CA VAL A 297 -14.76 0.09 -1.26
C VAL A 297 -15.32 1.44 -0.84
N ALA A 298 -16.46 1.85 -1.41
CA ALA A 298 -17.11 3.11 -1.07
C ALA A 298 -17.46 3.20 0.43
N ALA A 299 -17.95 2.09 1.01
CA ALA A 299 -18.27 2.01 2.43
C ALA A 299 -17.00 2.01 3.30
N ARG A 300 -15.96 1.25 2.90
CA ARG A 300 -14.66 1.26 3.60
C ARG A 300 -14.06 2.66 3.64
N VAL A 301 -14.03 3.37 2.51
CA VAL A 301 -13.49 4.74 2.43
C VAL A 301 -14.34 5.73 3.23
N ALA A 302 -15.67 5.56 3.25
CA ALA A 302 -16.55 6.37 4.07
C ALA A 302 -16.28 6.19 5.58
N GLN A 303 -16.10 4.94 6.03
CA GLN A 303 -15.70 4.62 7.40
C GLN A 303 -14.36 5.29 7.75
N LEU A 304 -13.33 5.11 6.92
CA LEU A 304 -12.02 5.76 7.11
C LEU A 304 -12.17 7.29 7.22
N ALA A 305 -13.07 7.90 6.45
CA ALA A 305 -13.26 9.35 6.47
C ALA A 305 -13.97 9.85 7.72
N GLU A 306 -14.90 9.06 8.26
CA GLU A 306 -15.54 9.36 9.54
C GLU A 306 -14.56 9.22 10.70
N GLU A 307 -13.85 8.10 10.77
CA GLU A 307 -12.83 7.83 11.79
C GLU A 307 -11.73 8.89 11.77
N TYR A 308 -11.24 9.28 10.58
CA TYR A 308 -10.24 10.32 10.42
C TYR A 308 -10.72 11.67 10.97
N ARG A 309 -11.95 12.09 10.64
CA ARG A 309 -12.54 13.33 11.17
C ARG A 309 -12.72 13.26 12.68
N ALA A 310 -13.18 12.13 13.21
CA ALA A 310 -13.35 11.90 14.64
C ALA A 310 -12.00 11.95 15.37
N ALA A 311 -10.97 11.29 14.84
CA ALA A 311 -9.61 11.33 15.37
C ALA A 311 -9.04 12.75 15.40
N ARG A 312 -9.27 13.51 14.33
CA ARG A 312 -8.82 14.91 14.23
C ARG A 312 -9.53 15.79 15.25
N ALA A 313 -10.85 15.60 15.42
CA ALA A 313 -11.63 16.30 16.44
C ALA A 313 -11.15 15.95 17.86
N ARG A 314 -10.86 14.66 18.15
CA ARG A 314 -10.29 14.23 19.44
C ARG A 314 -8.93 14.87 19.70
N LEU A 315 -8.06 14.94 18.70
CA LEU A 315 -6.72 15.51 18.84
C LEU A 315 -6.76 17.02 19.11
N LEU A 316 -7.58 17.76 18.35
CA LEU A 316 -7.70 19.22 18.45
C LEU A 316 -8.58 19.67 19.63
N GLY A 317 -9.56 18.85 20.03
CA GLY A 317 -10.53 19.15 21.10
C GLY A 317 -10.02 18.86 22.51
N ARG A 318 -8.88 18.19 22.68
CA ARG A 318 -8.24 17.99 23.99
C ARG A 318 -7.69 19.32 24.52
N LYS A 319 -8.50 20.08 25.26
CA LYS A 319 -7.96 20.94 26.32
C LYS A 319 -7.22 19.99 27.28
N ARG A 320 -5.89 20.10 27.38
CA ARG A 320 -5.13 19.39 28.41
C ARG A 320 -5.81 19.67 29.76
N PRO A 321 -6.35 18.68 30.48
CA PRO A 321 -6.52 18.87 31.91
C PRO A 321 -5.12 19.17 32.44
N GLY A 322 -4.97 20.29 33.16
CA GLY A 322 -3.71 20.64 33.79
C GLY A 322 -3.18 19.40 34.52
N ARG A 323 -1.96 19.00 34.19
CA ARG A 323 -1.33 17.81 34.78
C ARG A 323 -1.37 17.99 36.31
N PRO A 324 -2.08 17.14 37.07
CA PRO A 324 -1.94 17.20 38.52
C PRO A 324 -0.49 16.81 38.82
N VAL A 325 0.22 17.68 39.52
CA VAL A 325 1.50 17.33 40.12
C VAL A 325 1.19 16.34 41.24
N THR A 326 1.10 15.06 40.93
CA THR A 326 1.04 14.01 41.94
C THR A 326 2.46 13.74 42.41
N GLY A 327 2.68 13.92 43.73
CA GLY A 327 3.94 13.66 44.42
C GLY A 327 4.45 12.21 44.28
N PRO A 328 5.59 11.89 44.92
CA PRO A 328 6.35 10.67 44.65
C PRO A 328 5.50 9.40 44.85
N LEU A 329 5.36 8.62 43.77
CA LEU A 329 4.73 7.31 43.76
C LEU A 329 5.56 6.34 44.62
N SER A 330 4.95 5.82 45.69
CA SER A 330 5.51 4.72 46.47
C SER A 330 5.60 3.46 45.60
N ARG A 331 6.81 2.93 45.43
CA ARG A 331 7.07 1.63 44.80
C ARG A 331 6.51 0.51 45.67
N LYS A 332 5.41 -0.10 45.25
CA LYS A 332 5.11 -1.52 45.53
C LYS A 332 4.36 -2.10 44.35
N TRP A 333 4.61 -3.40 44.13
CA TRP A 333 3.99 -4.39 43.24
C TRP A 333 4.85 -4.82 42.04
N ILE A 334 5.04 -6.10 41.69
CA ILE A 334 4.77 -7.45 42.27
C ILE A 334 5.77 -8.39 41.56
N GLU A 335 6.37 -9.33 42.30
CA GLU A 335 6.89 -10.60 41.76
C GLU A 335 5.74 -11.61 41.70
N SER A 336 5.44 -12.15 40.51
CA SER A 336 4.86 -13.47 40.26
C SER A 336 4.80 -13.74 38.76
#